data_AF-A0A392NLU6-F1
#
_entry.id   AF-A0A392NLU6-F1
#
_cell.length_a   1.000
_cell.length_b   1.000
_cell.length_c   1.000
_cell.angle_alpha   90.00
_cell.angle_beta   90.00
_cell.angle_gamma   90.00
#
_symmetry.space_group_name_H-M   'P 1'
#
loop_
_entity.id
_entity.type
_entity.pdbx_description
1 polymer ?
#
loop_
_entity_poly.entity_id
_entity_poly.type
_entity_poly.pdbx_seq_one_letter_code
_entity_poly.pdbx_strand_id
1 'polypeptide(L)' 'AGFSYHHAESDYLMLVYRIPDTTVSIPANASHRVGIGAFVVNNKNEVIIHVQILLL' A
#
# COMPACT_ATOMS: atom_id res chain seq x y z
N ALA A 1 -28.03 7.62 -4.01
CA ALA A 1 -26.63 7.99 -3.70
C ALA A 1 -25.76 7.61 -4.91
N GLY A 2 -24.88 8.50 -5.37
CA GLY A 2 -24.08 8.31 -6.59
C GLY A 2 -22.56 8.25 -6.39
N PHE A 3 -22.07 8.53 -5.18
CA PHE A 3 -20.64 8.62 -4.88
C PHE A 3 -20.02 7.27 -4.50
N SER A 4 -18.77 7.05 -4.88
CA SER A 4 -17.95 5.85 -4.55
C SER A 4 -16.69 6.24 -3.77
N TYR A 5 -16.12 5.33 -2.98
CA TYR A 5 -14.83 5.57 -2.29
C TYR A 5 -13.66 5.61 -3.28
N HIS A 6 -12.69 6.50 -3.05
CA HIS A 6 -11.49 6.61 -3.89
C HIS A 6 -10.19 6.39 -3.11
N HIS A 7 -9.96 7.12 -2.02
CA HIS A 7 -8.87 6.87 -1.06
C HIS A 7 -9.19 7.50 0.30
N ALA A 8 -8.39 7.17 1.32
CA ALA A 8 -8.49 7.73 2.66
C ALA A 8 -7.09 8.10 3.16
N GLU A 9 -7.00 9.24 3.84
CA GLU A 9 -5.85 9.66 4.64
C GLU A 9 -6.22 9.59 6.14
N SER A 10 -5.28 9.90 7.02
CA SER A 10 -5.52 9.83 8.47
C SER A 10 -6.65 10.74 8.97
N ASP A 11 -6.91 11.85 8.28
CA ASP A 11 -7.82 12.92 8.71
C ASP A 11 -9.00 13.15 7.76
N TYR A 12 -9.03 12.51 6.58
CA TYR A 12 -10.14 12.64 5.64
C TYR A 12 -10.38 11.41 4.77
N LEU A 13 -11.59 11.37 4.19
CA LEU A 13 -12.04 10.34 3.26
C LEU A 13 -12.42 10.98 1.93
N MET A 14 -11.89 10.48 0.82
CA MET A 14 -12.20 10.98 -0.52
C MET A 14 -13.25 10.10 -1.20
N LEU A 15 -14.32 10.75 -1.67
CA LEU A 15 -15.39 10.16 -2.48
C LEU A 15 -15.35 10.72 -3.90
N VAL A 16 -15.80 9.93 -4.87
CA VAL A 16 -15.82 10.29 -6.29
C VAL A 16 -17.21 10.07 -6.89
N TYR A 17 -17.70 11.04 -7.67
CA TYR A 17 -18.91 10.93 -8.47
C TYR A 17 -18.61 11.31 -9.92
N ARG A 18 -19.06 10.48 -10.86
CA ARG A 18 -18.86 10.72 -12.30
C ARG A 18 -20.09 11.44 -12.85
N ILE A 19 -19.88 12.58 -13.50
CA ILE A 19 -20.95 13.44 -14.03
C ILE A 19 -21.25 13.17 -15.51
N PRO A 20 -20.25 12.98 -16.41
CA PRO A 20 -20.50 12.55 -17.78
C PRO A 20 -20.39 11.02 -17.95
N ASP A 21 -21.17 10.44 -18.87
CA ASP A 21 -21.16 9.01 -19.24
C ASP A 21 -19.90 8.58 -20.02
N THR A 22 -18.91 9.45 -20.16
CA THR A 22 -17.66 9.13 -20.86
C THR A 22 -16.77 8.22 -20.00
N THR A 23 -16.17 7.21 -20.63
CA THR A 23 -15.34 6.16 -20.02
C THR A 23 -13.94 6.64 -19.60
N VAL A 24 -13.83 7.83 -19.01
CA VAL A 24 -12.59 8.26 -18.37
C VAL A 24 -12.54 7.65 -16.97
N SER A 25 -11.78 6.56 -16.84
CA SER A 25 -11.57 5.89 -15.55
C SER A 25 -10.57 6.69 -14.71
N ILE A 26 -11.02 7.21 -13.57
CA ILE A 26 -10.11 7.68 -12.53
C ILE A 26 -9.35 6.44 -12.00
N PRO A 27 -8.01 6.42 -12.05
CA PRO A 27 -7.25 5.28 -11.57
C PRO A 27 -7.57 5.00 -10.11
N ALA A 28 -7.75 3.72 -9.79
CA ALA A 28 -7.90 3.28 -8.42
C ALA A 28 -6.65 3.64 -7.61
N ASN A 29 -6.81 3.91 -6.32
CA ASN A 29 -5.68 4.06 -5.40
C ASN A 29 -4.73 2.86 -5.54
N ALA A 30 -3.41 3.13 -5.54
CA ALA A 30 -2.40 2.10 -5.54
C ALA A 30 -2.40 1.36 -4.19
N SER A 31 -3.15 0.26 -4.11
CA SER A 31 -3.28 -0.57 -2.91
C SER A 31 -2.19 -1.64 -2.76
N HIS A 32 -1.18 -1.64 -3.63
CA HIS A 32 -0.12 -2.64 -3.59
C HIS A 32 0.79 -2.38 -2.40
N ARG A 33 0.88 -3.34 -1.50
CA ARG A 33 1.87 -3.32 -0.42
C ARG A 33 3.23 -3.70 -0.99
N VAL A 34 4.23 -2.85 -0.78
CA VAL A 34 5.62 -3.12 -1.16
C VAL A 34 6.37 -3.57 0.09
N GLY A 35 6.87 -4.80 0.07
CA GLY A 35 7.77 -5.33 1.10
C GLY A 35 9.22 -5.26 0.65
N ILE A 36 10.14 -4.99 1.57
CA ILE A 36 11.58 -5.02 1.35
C ILE A 36 12.19 -6.07 2.27
N GLY A 37 13.00 -6.97 1.71
CA GLY A 37 13.79 -7.94 2.46
C GLY A 37 15.28 -7.71 2.24
N ALA A 38 16.10 -7.98 3.27
CA ALA A 38 17.55 -7.90 3.20
C ALA A 38 18.18 -9.27 3.43
N PHE A 39 19.20 -9.60 2.64
CA PHE A 39 20.01 -10.81 2.79
C PHE A 39 21.46 -10.38 3.04
N VAL A 40 21.94 -10.56 4.28
CA VAL A 40 23.25 -10.08 4.72
C VAL A 40 24.19 -11.26 4.93
N VAL A 41 25.29 -11.29 4.18
CA VAL A 41 26.33 -12.34 4.23
C VAL A 41 27.67 -11.72 4.59
N ASN A 42 28.46 -12.39 5.43
CA ASN A 42 29.82 -11.95 5.78
C ASN A 42 30.90 -12.68 4.97
N ASN A 43 32.17 -12.29 5.14
CA ASN A 43 33.31 -12.89 4.44
C ASN A 43 33.56 -14.37 4.78
N LYS A 44 32.87 -14.92 5.79
CA LYS A 44 32.91 -16.33 6.17
C LYS A 44 31.72 -17.13 5.62
N ASN A 45 30.90 -16.52 4.75
CA ASN A 45 29.67 -17.08 4.20
C ASN A 45 28.58 -17.38 5.25
N GLU A 46 28.54 -16.64 6.35
CA GLU A 46 27.48 -16.74 7.36
C GLU A 46 26.36 -15.73 7.05
N VAL A 47 25.11 -16.12 7.32
CA VAL A 47 23.91 -15.28 7.11
C VAL A 47 23.43 -14.72 8.43
N ILE A 48 23.16 -13.40 8.49
CA ILE A 48 22.54 -12.80 9.68
C ILE A 48 21.03 -13.08 9.66
N ILE A 49 20.50 -13.61 10.77
CA ILE A 49 19.08 -13.84 10.98
C ILE A 49 18.55 -12.84 12.01
N HIS A 50 17.52 -12.08 11.63
CA HIS A 50 16.78 -11.20 12.55
C HIS A 50 15.48 -11.87 12.98
N VAL A 51 15.23 -11.91 14.29
CA VAL A 51 13.95 -12.36 14.86
C VAL A 51 13.25 -11.14 15.44
N GLN A 52 12.13 -10.76 14.84
CA GLN A 52 11.24 -9.76 15.44
C GLN A 52 10.36 -10.45 16.48
N ILE A 53 10.56 -10.14 17.76
CA ILE A 53 9.59 -10.46 18.80
C ILE A 53 8.58 -9.32 18.82
N LEU A 54 7.31 -9.64 18.60
CA LEU A 54 6.21 -8.70 18.82
C LEU A 54 5.92 -8.70 20.32
N LEU A 55 6.32 -7.63 21.02
CA LEU A 55 5.78 -7.36 22.35
C LEU A 55 4.38 -6.77 22.14
N LEU A 56 3.36 -7.52 22.58
CA LEU A 56 1.98 -7.05 22.64
C LEU A 56 1.82 -5.99 23.74
#